data_AF-A0A7C3R1D6-F1
#
_entry.id   AF-A0A7C3R1D6-F1
#
_cell.length_a   1.000
_cell.length_b   1.000
_cell.length_c   1.000
_cell.angle_alpha   90.00
_cell.angle_beta   90.00
_cell.angle_gamma   90.00
#
_symmetry.space_group_name_H-M   'P 1'
#
loop_
_entity.id
_entity.type
_entity.pdbx_description
1 polymer ?
#
loop_
_entity_poly.entity_id
_entity_poly.type
_entity_poly.pdbx_seq_one_letter_code
_entity_poly.pdbx_strand_id
1 'polypeptide(L)'
;MRIVNEATSLMITVTIMTIVVNISIALYGVFTRPSLTKKIISLIMCTDSINIFAVIIGFRISVRYPSPPILPEPPDLDYLQVFVSRSVDPIPQALLVTAIVI
;
A
#
# COMPACT_ATOMS: atom_id res chain seq x y z
N MET A 1 12.91 7.62 21.47
CA MET A 1 11.73 8.04 20.66
C MET A 1 12.12 8.67 19.33
N ARG A 2 13.15 9.54 19.28
CA ARG A 2 13.64 10.18 18.04
C ARG A 2 14.20 9.20 16.98
N ILE A 3 14.96 8.19 17.41
CA ILE A 3 15.55 7.16 16.52
C ILE A 3 14.46 6.31 15.81
N VAL A 4 13.35 6.03 16.50
CA VAL A 4 12.23 5.24 15.92
C VAL A 4 11.54 6.04 14.81
N ASN A 5 11.35 7.35 15.00
CA ASN A 5 10.75 8.19 13.95
C ASN A 5 11.67 8.33 12.73
N GLU A 6 12.99 8.42 12.94
CA GLU A 6 13.96 8.45 11.84
C GLU A 6 13.97 7.13 11.05
N ALA A 7 13.94 5.99 11.75
CA ALA A 7 13.86 4.67 11.11
C ALA A 7 12.56 4.49 10.31
N THR A 8 11.41 4.86 10.86
CA THR A 8 10.12 4.79 10.15
C THR A 8 10.10 5.71 8.92
N SER A 9 10.65 6.93 9.04
CA SER A 9 10.75 7.85 7.92
C SER A 9 11.66 7.31 6.79
N LEU A 10 12.78 6.68 7.16
CA LEU A 10 13.67 6.03 6.19
C LEU A 10 12.97 4.86 5.49
N MET A 11 12.28 3.99 6.25
CA MET A 11 11.54 2.87 5.68
C MET A 11 10.50 3.34 4.66
N ILE A 12 9.70 4.35 5.00
CA ILE A 12 8.69 4.92 4.09
C ILE A 12 9.36 5.49 2.83
N THR A 13 10.46 6.24 3.00
CA THR A 13 11.19 6.83 1.87
C THR A 13 11.72 5.75 0.93
N VAL A 14 12.33 4.70 1.47
CA VAL A 14 12.85 3.56 0.69
C VAL A 14 11.71 2.83 -0.03
N THR A 15 10.57 2.63 0.62
CA THR A 15 9.40 2.00 0.00
C THR A 15 8.88 2.83 -1.16
N ILE A 16 8.71 4.15 -0.99
CA ILE A 16 8.27 5.05 -2.06
C ILE A 16 9.24 5.03 -3.24
N MET A 17 10.55 5.11 -2.97
CA MET A 17 11.58 5.04 -4.02
C MET A 17 11.53 3.71 -4.78
N THR A 18 11.33 2.59 -4.07
CA THR A 18 11.21 1.26 -4.69
C THR A 18 10.00 1.17 -5.62
N ILE A 19 8.86 1.74 -5.21
CA ILE A 19 7.64 1.77 -6.05
C ILE A 19 7.88 2.58 -7.33
N VAL A 20 8.48 3.77 -7.20
CA VAL A 20 8.80 4.62 -8.36
C VAL A 20 9.74 3.90 -9.34
N VAL A 21 10.76 3.22 -8.82
CA VAL A 21 11.69 2.42 -9.63
C VAL A 21 10.97 1.25 -10.30
N ASN A 22 10.12 0.51 -9.59
CA ASN A 22 9.36 -0.60 -10.16
C ASN A 22 8.42 -0.16 -11.28
N ILE A 23 7.68 0.95 -11.09
CA ILE A 23 6.81 1.52 -12.12
C ILE A 23 7.64 1.92 -13.35
N SER A 24 8.80 2.54 -13.14
CA SER A 24 9.70 2.96 -14.23
C SER A 24 10.22 1.75 -15.03
N ILE A 25 10.64 0.68 -14.35
CA ILE A 25 11.12 -0.56 -14.98
C ILE A 25 9.99 -1.27 -15.71
N ALA A 26 8.81 -1.35 -15.10
CA ALA A 26 7.62 -1.95 -15.69
C ALA A 26 7.22 -1.21 -16.99
N LEU A 27 7.18 0.12 -16.94
CA LEU A 27 6.84 0.94 -18.10
C LEU A 27 7.88 0.78 -19.22
N TYR A 28 9.18 0.76 -18.89
CA TYR A 28 10.25 0.46 -19.84
C TYR A 28 10.07 -0.93 -20.47
N GLY A 29 9.70 -1.95 -19.67
CA GLY A 29 9.47 -3.32 -20.11
C GLY A 29 8.31 -3.45 -21.09
N VAL A 30 7.22 -2.70 -20.90
CA VAL A 30 6.04 -2.69 -21.79
C VAL A 30 6.41 -2.15 -23.19
N PHE A 31 7.17 -1.05 -23.26
CA PHE A 31 7.46 -0.40 -24.54
C PHE A 31 8.61 -1.04 -25.31
N THR A 32 9.66 -1.53 -24.64
CA THR A 32 10.90 -1.95 -25.32
C THR A 32 10.98 -3.43 -25.66
N ARG A 33 10.22 -4.30 -24.97
CA ARG A 33 10.36 -5.74 -25.14
C ARG A 33 9.54 -6.24 -26.35
N PRO A 34 10.13 -7.03 -27.27
CA PRO A 34 9.41 -7.52 -28.45
C PRO A 34 8.45 -8.69 -28.13
N SER A 35 8.75 -9.51 -27.12
CA SER A 35 7.92 -10.69 -26.80
C SER A 35 6.71 -10.33 -25.96
N LEU A 36 5.56 -10.90 -26.31
CA LEU A 36 4.30 -10.71 -25.58
C LEU A 36 4.40 -11.13 -24.12
N THR A 37 5.06 -12.25 -23.82
CA THR A 37 5.26 -12.73 -22.44
C THR A 37 5.97 -11.69 -21.58
N LYS A 38 7.00 -11.01 -22.10
CA LYS A 38 7.72 -9.99 -21.35
C LYS A 38 6.88 -8.74 -21.14
N LYS A 39 6.02 -8.39 -22.10
CA LYS A 39 5.05 -7.28 -21.94
C LYS A 39 4.00 -7.60 -20.88
N ILE A 40 3.46 -8.82 -20.85
CA ILE A 40 2.50 -9.26 -19.83
C ILE A 40 3.13 -9.19 -18.43
N ILE A 41 4.34 -9.74 -18.26
CA ILE A 41 5.05 -9.66 -16.97
C ILE A 41 5.27 -8.20 -16.54
N SER A 42 5.65 -7.34 -17.50
CA SER A 42 5.85 -5.91 -17.21
C SER A 42 4.55 -5.22 -16.82
N LEU A 43 3.42 -5.59 -17.43
CA LEU A 43 2.10 -5.06 -17.09
C LEU A 43 1.66 -5.52 -15.69
N ILE A 44 1.87 -6.79 -15.35
CA ILE A 44 1.59 -7.32 -14.00
C ILE A 44 2.40 -6.56 -12.95
N MET A 45 3.71 -6.39 -13.18
CA MET A 45 4.56 -5.59 -12.28
C MET A 45 4.09 -4.14 -12.12
N CYS A 46 3.52 -3.54 -13.17
CA CYS A 46 2.94 -2.21 -13.13
C CYS A 46 1.69 -2.19 -12.23
N THR A 47 0.75 -3.11 -12.47
CA THR A 47 -0.49 -3.26 -11.69
C THR A 47 -0.18 -3.50 -10.21
N ASP A 48 0.74 -4.40 -9.89
CA ASP A 48 1.17 -4.67 -8.50
C ASP A 48 1.74 -3.42 -7.82
N SER A 49 2.54 -2.64 -8.55
CA SER A 49 3.14 -1.40 -8.01
C SER A 49 2.09 -0.32 -7.74
N ILE A 50 1.10 -0.16 -8.62
CA ILE A 50 -0.02 0.78 -8.44
C ILE A 50 -0.91 0.33 -7.28
N ASN A 51 -1.15 -0.96 -7.16
CA ASN A 51 -1.91 -1.57 -6.07
C ASN A 51 -1.25 -1.30 -4.70
N ILE A 52 0.07 -1.49 -4.60
CA ILE A 52 0.83 -1.15 -3.38
C ILE A 52 0.77 0.37 -3.11
N PHE A 53 0.87 1.20 -4.14
CA PHE A 53 0.76 2.65 -3.99
C PHE A 53 -0.60 3.07 -3.40
N ALA A 54 -1.70 2.46 -3.85
CA ALA A 54 -3.03 2.72 -3.31
C ALA A 54 -3.15 2.36 -1.81
N VAL A 55 -2.51 1.28 -1.37
CA VAL A 55 -2.47 0.88 0.05
C VAL A 55 -1.75 1.93 0.91
N ILE A 56 -0.65 2.49 0.42
CA ILE A 56 0.13 3.50 1.15
C ILE A 56 -0.69 4.77 1.39
N ILE A 57 -1.53 5.17 0.42
CA ILE A 57 -2.43 6.33 0.57
C ILE A 57 -3.39 6.14 1.75
N GLY A 58 -3.90 4.93 1.96
CA GLY A 58 -4.80 4.60 3.07
C GLY A 58 -4.12 4.36 4.43
N PHE A 59 -2.79 4.39 4.48
CA PHE A 59 -2.03 4.04 5.67
C PHE A 59 -1.86 5.23 6.63
N ARG A 60 -2.23 5.04 7.90
CA ARG A 60 -2.10 6.07 8.95
C ARG A 60 -0.67 6.11 9.52
N ILE A 61 0.22 6.82 8.82
CA ILE A 61 1.65 6.99 9.20
C ILE A 61 1.82 7.64 10.58
N SER A 62 0.87 8.48 11.01
CA SER A 62 0.95 9.20 12.30
C SER A 62 0.64 8.33 13.52
N VAL A 63 0.14 7.09 13.33
CA VAL A 63 -0.23 6.20 14.43
C VAL A 63 0.86 5.15 14.64
N ARG A 64 1.35 5.01 15.87
CA ARG A 64 2.48 4.13 16.23
C ARG A 64 2.20 2.63 16.00
N TYR A 65 0.93 2.23 16.01
CA TYR A 65 0.46 0.86 15.76
C TYR A 65 -0.91 0.92 15.09
N PRO A 66 -0.97 1.07 13.76
CA PRO A 66 -2.24 1.08 13.04
C PRO A 66 -2.90 -0.30 13.11
N SER A 67 -4.21 -0.33 13.36
CA SER A 67 -4.98 -1.57 13.41
C SER A 67 -5.66 -1.84 12.06
N PRO A 68 -5.85 -3.11 11.66
CA PRO A 68 -6.67 -3.44 10.50
C PRO A 68 -8.10 -2.90 10.67
N PRO A 69 -8.83 -2.59 9.58
CA PRO A 69 -10.16 -2.01 9.67
C PRO A 69 -11.22 -3.10 9.87
N ILE A 70 -11.03 -3.94 10.90
CA ILE A 70 -11.87 -5.09 11.20
C ILE A 70 -12.24 -5.00 12.68
N LEU A 71 -13.53 -5.11 12.98
CA LEU A 71 -14.08 -5.21 14.34
C LEU A 71 -14.45 -6.68 14.60
N PRO A 72 -13.61 -7.45 15.32
CA PRO A 72 -13.84 -8.89 15.53
C PRO A 72 -14.95 -9.18 16.55
N GLU A 73 -15.20 -8.27 17.48
CA GLU A 73 -16.18 -8.42 18.56
C GLU A 73 -17.14 -7.22 18.60
N PRO A 74 -18.35 -7.36 19.17
CA PRO A 74 -19.26 -6.25 19.40
C PRO A 74 -18.54 -5.17 20.23
N PRO A 75 -18.45 -3.92 19.74
CA PRO A 75 -17.59 -2.94 20.35
C PRO A 75 -18.18 -2.43 21.67
N ASP A 76 -17.36 -2.45 22.71
CA ASP A 76 -17.58 -1.58 23.86
C ASP A 76 -17.27 -0.12 23.48
N LEU A 77 -17.89 0.86 24.13
CA LEU A 77 -17.77 2.28 23.74
C LEU A 77 -16.31 2.77 23.75
N ASP A 78 -15.52 2.30 24.72
CA ASP A 78 -14.09 2.65 24.84
C ASP A 78 -13.25 2.00 23.73
N TYR A 79 -13.58 0.76 23.36
CA TYR A 79 -12.90 0.05 22.26
C TYR A 79 -13.14 0.74 20.92
N LEU A 80 -14.36 1.24 20.69
CA LEU A 80 -14.73 1.94 19.47
C LEU A 80 -13.93 3.24 19.28
N GLN A 81 -13.71 4.00 20.35
CA GLN A 81 -12.89 5.22 20.29
C GLN A 81 -11.42 4.92 19.96
N VAL A 82 -10.85 3.87 20.56
CA VAL A 82 -9.49 3.42 20.25
C VAL A 82 -9.39 2.90 18.83
N PHE A 83 -10.41 2.18 18.35
CA PHE A 83 -10.45 1.67 16.97
C PHE A 83 -10.48 2.80 15.95
N VAL A 84 -11.38 3.79 16.09
CA VAL A 84 -11.50 4.93 15.17
C VAL A 84 -10.19 5.75 15.11
N SER A 85 -9.48 5.87 16.23
CA SER A 85 -8.22 6.60 16.27
C SER A 85 -7.03 5.85 15.66
N ARG A 86 -7.11 4.52 15.52
CA ARG A 86 -5.98 3.67 15.08
C ARG A 86 -6.21 2.94 13.75
N SER A 87 -7.45 2.77 13.31
CA SER A 87 -7.76 1.96 12.13
C SER A 87 -7.29 2.62 10.84
N VAL A 88 -6.72 1.81 9.95
CA VAL A 88 -6.39 2.23 8.58
C VAL A 88 -7.66 2.46 7.77
N ASP A 89 -7.58 3.24 6.68
CA ASP A 89 -8.75 3.53 5.84
C ASP A 89 -9.22 2.26 5.10
N PRO A 90 -10.50 1.86 5.23
CA PRO A 90 -11.06 0.72 4.50
C PRO A 90 -11.34 1.04 3.01
N ILE A 91 -11.47 2.31 2.61
CA ILE A 91 -11.85 2.68 1.24
C ILE A 91 -10.78 2.23 0.22
N PRO A 92 -9.48 2.52 0.40
CA PRO A 92 -8.46 2.06 -0.52
C PRO A 92 -8.35 0.53 -0.58
N GLN A 93 -8.70 -0.18 0.50
CA GLN A 93 -8.67 -1.65 0.54
C GLN A 93 -9.78 -2.27 -0.29
N ALA A 94 -11.00 -1.71 -0.25
CA ALA A 94 -12.08 -2.17 -1.11
C ALA A 94 -11.78 -1.91 -2.60
N LEU A 95 -11.19 -0.75 -2.91
CA LEU A 95 -10.76 -0.41 -4.27
C LEU A 95 -9.67 -1.36 -4.76
N LEU A 96 -8.71 -1.69 -3.89
CA LEU A 96 -7.62 -2.62 -4.17
C LEU A 96 -8.14 -4.02 -4.54
N VAL A 97 -9.06 -4.59 -3.77
CA VAL A 97 -9.61 -5.93 -4.05
C VAL A 97 -10.32 -5.96 -5.41
N THR A 98 -10.97 -4.86 -5.78
CA THR A 98 -11.59 -4.74 -7.10
C THR A 98 -10.53 -4.63 -8.21
N ALA A 99 -9.48 -3.84 -8.00
CA ALA A 99 -8.38 -3.69 -8.95
C ALA A 99 -7.58 -4.98 -9.18
N ILE A 100 -7.47 -5.86 -8.19
CA ILE A 100 -6.78 -7.15 -8.33
C ILE A 100 -7.54 -8.13 -9.23
N VAL A 101 -8.88 -8.03 -9.27
CA VAL A 101 -9.72 -8.93 -10.09
C VAL A 101 -9.76 -8.48 -11.56
N ILE A 102 -9.48 -7.20 -11.82
CA ILE A 102 -9.44 -6.59 -13.17
C ILE A 102 -8.06 -6.81 -13.81
#